data_AF-A0A4Q8QGF7-F1
#
_entry.id   AF-A0A4Q8QGF7-F1
#
_cell.length_a   1.000
_cell.length_b   1.000
_cell.length_c   1.000
_cell.angle_alpha   90.00
_cell.angle_beta   90.00
_cell.angle_gamma   90.00
#
_symmetry.space_group_name_H-M   'P 1'
#
loop_
_entity.id
_entity.type
_entity.pdbx_description
1 polymer ?
#
loop_
_entity_poly.entity_id
_entity_poly.type
_entity_poly.pdbx_seq_one_letter_code
_entity_poly.pdbx_strand_id
1 'polypeptide(L)'
;MRVISGQTMHDIAKKFTPGSHAGYFMVETSENLYAEDDTRLMDAVEVVQLIQSVYKVNKILKNLGESQMVDVEVFQRVIDRILNPEFQLSEVHVERFYSELKKLEKFSRTVEAISTIQFNLTSRIEYTVLGLSYKEIIKIRKSTSNGDFDEAYFNFYVAYVQGRMEYSKFIYSVRSYLATFEKILKGN
;
A
#
# COMPACT_ATOMS: atom_id res chain seq x y z
N MET A 1 -8.61 -9.71 3.87
CA MET A 1 -7.52 -10.47 4.52
C MET A 1 -7.69 -10.39 6.03
N ARG A 2 -7.34 -11.43 6.79
CA ARG A 2 -7.46 -11.46 8.25
C ARG A 2 -6.16 -11.99 8.83
N VAL A 3 -5.54 -11.24 9.73
CA VAL A 3 -4.52 -11.78 10.65
C VAL A 3 -5.25 -12.24 11.91
N ILE A 4 -4.87 -13.42 12.40
CA ILE A 4 -5.51 -14.04 13.56
C ILE A 4 -4.42 -14.40 14.55
N SER A 5 -4.44 -13.75 15.70
CA SER A 5 -3.52 -13.97 16.81
C SER A 5 -4.09 -14.97 17.83
N GLY A 6 -3.23 -15.70 18.52
CA GLY A 6 -3.60 -16.56 19.65
C GLY A 6 -4.27 -17.90 19.29
N GLN A 7 -4.20 -18.32 18.03
CA GLN A 7 -4.65 -19.63 17.55
C GLN A 7 -3.60 -20.20 16.58
N THR A 8 -3.36 -21.51 16.64
CA THR A 8 -2.42 -22.17 15.72
C THR A 8 -2.98 -22.23 14.31
N MET A 9 -2.12 -22.39 13.31
CA MET A 9 -2.59 -22.58 11.93
C MET A 9 -3.54 -23.79 11.82
N HIS A 10 -3.29 -24.85 12.60
CA HIS A 10 -4.14 -26.04 12.67
C HIS A 10 -5.55 -25.73 13.17
N ASP A 11 -5.69 -24.90 14.20
CA ASP A 11 -6.98 -24.50 14.76
C ASP A 11 -7.79 -23.64 13.80
N ILE A 12 -7.08 -22.80 13.01
CA ILE A 12 -7.65 -21.97 11.96
C ILE A 12 -8.09 -22.82 10.77
N ALA A 13 -7.24 -23.74 10.32
CA ALA A 13 -7.52 -24.65 9.20
C ALA A 13 -8.79 -25.48 9.42
N LYS A 14 -9.02 -25.95 10.65
CA LYS A 14 -10.24 -26.71 11.02
C LYS A 14 -11.54 -25.91 10.93
N LYS A 15 -11.48 -24.58 11.03
CA LYS A 15 -12.66 -23.70 10.94
C LYS A 15 -13.08 -23.43 9.50
N PHE A 16 -12.25 -23.76 8.53
CA PHE A 16 -12.59 -23.60 7.12
C PHE A 16 -13.37 -24.81 6.61
N THR A 17 -14.57 -24.56 6.09
CA THR A 17 -15.40 -25.58 5.46
C THR A 17 -14.82 -25.98 4.10
N PRO A 18 -14.64 -27.28 3.82
CA PRO A 18 -14.27 -27.76 2.50
C PRO A 18 -15.32 -27.30 1.46
N GLY A 19 -14.90 -26.56 0.44
CA GLY A 19 -15.77 -26.10 -0.65
C GLY A 19 -15.81 -24.58 -0.87
N SER A 20 -15.36 -23.78 0.11
CA SER A 20 -15.15 -22.34 -0.13
C SER A 20 -13.84 -22.15 -0.91
N HIS A 21 -13.94 -21.73 -2.18
CA HIS A 21 -12.81 -21.52 -3.10
C HIS A 21 -12.01 -20.24 -2.78
N ALA A 22 -11.94 -19.84 -1.52
CA ALA A 22 -11.12 -18.69 -1.15
C ALA A 22 -9.66 -19.17 -1.04
N GLY A 23 -8.81 -18.67 -1.92
CA GLY A 23 -7.37 -18.87 -1.79
C GLY A 23 -6.90 -18.18 -0.52
N TYR A 24 -6.41 -18.95 0.44
CA TYR A 24 -5.85 -18.43 1.69
C TYR A 24 -4.33 -18.58 1.68
N PHE A 25 -3.64 -17.58 2.20
CA PHE A 25 -2.22 -17.64 2.51
C PHE A 25 -2.09 -17.55 4.03
N MET A 26 -1.53 -18.59 4.65
CA MET A 26 -1.37 -18.68 6.11
C MET A 26 0.11 -18.71 6.45
N VAL A 27 0.51 -17.85 7.39
CA VAL A 27 1.86 -17.81 7.96
C VAL A 27 1.70 -17.88 9.48
N GLU A 28 2.34 -18.86 10.11
CA GLU A 28 2.37 -19.01 11.56
C GLU A 28 3.72 -18.49 12.06
N THR A 29 3.70 -17.62 13.07
CA THR A 29 4.89 -17.09 13.72
C THR A 29 4.69 -17.04 15.24
N SER A 30 5.77 -17.31 15.97
CA SER A 30 5.79 -17.30 17.44
C SER A 30 6.04 -15.92 18.05
N GLU A 31 6.25 -14.88 17.23
CA GLU A 31 6.84 -13.61 17.66
C GLU A 31 5.87 -12.40 17.73
N ASN A 32 4.58 -12.56 17.40
CA ASN A 32 3.64 -11.45 17.46
C ASN A 32 3.17 -11.21 18.90
N LEU A 33 3.82 -10.27 19.60
CA LEU A 33 3.49 -9.92 20.98
C LEU A 33 2.44 -8.78 21.07
N TYR A 34 2.16 -8.04 19.98
CA TYR A 34 1.27 -6.86 20.02
C TYR A 34 0.37 -6.69 18.79
N ALA A 35 -0.82 -6.10 18.98
CA ALA A 35 -1.81 -5.85 17.92
C ALA A 35 -1.32 -4.90 16.80
N GLU A 36 -0.27 -4.11 17.05
CA GLU A 36 0.37 -3.26 16.03
C GLU A 36 1.13 -4.12 15.01
N ASP A 37 1.71 -5.25 15.43
CA ASP A 37 2.46 -6.18 14.57
C ASP A 37 1.54 -6.86 13.57
N ASP A 38 0.34 -7.26 14.01
CA ASP A 38 -0.67 -7.85 13.14
C ASP A 38 -1.07 -6.90 12.00
N THR A 39 -1.16 -5.60 12.28
CA THR A 39 -1.57 -4.66 11.23
C THR A 39 -0.45 -4.34 10.26
N ARG A 40 0.79 -4.20 10.76
CA ARG A 40 1.97 -4.08 9.89
C ARG A 40 2.13 -5.32 9.01
N LEU A 41 1.90 -6.51 9.57
CA LEU A 41 1.92 -7.74 8.81
C LEU A 41 0.84 -7.77 7.71
N MET A 42 -0.39 -7.31 8.00
CA MET A 42 -1.43 -7.16 6.98
C MET A 42 -0.99 -6.25 5.83
N ASP A 43 -0.42 -5.09 6.15
CA ASP A 43 0.08 -4.15 5.14
C ASP A 43 1.22 -4.76 4.31
N ALA A 44 2.16 -5.46 4.95
CA ALA A 44 3.25 -6.13 4.26
C ALA A 44 2.74 -7.21 3.30
N VAL A 45 1.77 -8.03 3.73
CA VAL A 45 1.16 -9.06 2.86
C VAL A 45 0.41 -8.44 1.68
N GLU A 46 -0.27 -7.30 1.89
CA GLU A 46 -0.92 -6.56 0.80
C GLU A 46 0.09 -6.08 -0.25
N VAL A 47 1.24 -5.56 0.18
CA VAL A 47 2.33 -5.19 -0.75
C VAL A 47 2.91 -6.42 -1.47
N VAL A 48 3.05 -7.56 -0.79
CA VAL A 48 3.47 -8.83 -1.44
C VAL A 48 2.47 -9.25 -2.51
N GLN A 49 1.16 -9.13 -2.25
CA GLN A 49 0.13 -9.43 -3.24
C GLN A 49 0.19 -8.48 -4.43
N LEU A 50 0.43 -7.18 -4.19
CA LEU A 50 0.68 -6.22 -5.27
C LEU A 50 1.86 -6.70 -6.13
N ILE A 51 3.01 -7.02 -5.52
CA ILE A 51 4.21 -7.50 -6.24
C ILE A 51 3.86 -8.73 -7.12
N GLN A 52 3.10 -9.69 -6.59
CA GLN A 52 2.67 -10.86 -7.36
C GLN A 52 1.78 -10.47 -8.55
N SER A 53 0.86 -9.52 -8.36
CA SER A 53 0.03 -8.98 -9.44
C SER A 53 0.87 -8.26 -10.49
N VAL A 54 1.88 -7.48 -10.08
CA VAL A 54 2.83 -6.82 -10.98
C VAL A 54 3.60 -7.84 -11.81
N TYR A 55 4.08 -8.92 -11.22
CA TYR A 55 4.76 -9.99 -11.98
C TYR A 55 3.87 -10.60 -13.06
N LYS A 56 2.57 -10.80 -12.77
CA LYS A 56 1.61 -11.30 -13.75
C LYS A 56 1.42 -10.30 -14.90
N VAL A 57 1.27 -9.01 -14.59
CA VAL A 57 1.18 -7.94 -15.61
C VAL A 57 2.44 -7.89 -16.46
N ASN A 58 3.61 -7.86 -15.85
CA ASN A 58 4.89 -7.84 -16.55
C ASN A 58 5.01 -9.04 -17.51
N LYS A 59 4.54 -10.23 -17.10
CA LYS A 59 4.49 -11.39 -18.00
C LYS A 59 3.55 -11.17 -19.19
N ILE A 60 2.37 -10.58 -18.97
CA ILE A 60 1.43 -10.24 -20.05
C ILE A 60 2.05 -9.21 -21.00
N LEU A 61 2.60 -8.11 -20.47
CA LEU A 61 3.25 -7.05 -21.25
C LEU A 61 4.40 -7.61 -22.10
N LYS A 62 5.25 -8.46 -21.51
CA LYS A 62 6.32 -9.14 -22.24
C LYS A 62 5.79 -9.99 -23.40
N ASN A 63 4.69 -10.72 -23.19
CA ASN A 63 4.07 -11.52 -24.25
C ASN A 63 3.46 -10.66 -25.37
N LEU A 64 3.07 -9.41 -25.06
CA LEU A 64 2.59 -8.42 -26.03
C LEU A 64 3.73 -7.67 -26.75
N GLY A 65 5.00 -7.93 -26.41
CA GLY A 65 6.16 -7.25 -26.98
C GLY A 65 6.42 -5.86 -26.39
N GLU A 66 5.76 -5.50 -25.28
CA GLU A 66 6.00 -4.25 -24.58
C GLU A 66 7.36 -4.27 -23.88
N SER A 67 8.17 -3.24 -24.12
CA SER A 67 9.50 -3.10 -23.51
C SER A 67 9.46 -2.45 -22.13
N GLN A 68 8.39 -1.71 -21.82
CA GLN A 68 8.23 -1.04 -20.54
C GLN A 68 7.57 -1.97 -19.52
N MET A 69 8.30 -2.25 -18.43
CA MET A 69 7.87 -3.14 -17.34
C MET A 69 7.82 -2.38 -16.03
N VAL A 70 6.92 -2.75 -15.12
CA VAL A 70 6.86 -2.15 -13.78
C VAL A 70 7.98 -2.71 -12.92
N ASP A 71 8.70 -1.83 -12.24
CA ASP A 71 9.77 -2.22 -11.33
C ASP A 71 9.21 -2.61 -9.96
N VAL A 72 9.51 -3.83 -9.52
CA VAL A 72 9.03 -4.40 -8.26
C VAL A 72 9.92 -4.07 -7.07
N GLU A 73 11.17 -3.65 -7.29
CA GLU A 73 12.15 -3.42 -6.23
C GLU A 73 11.65 -2.36 -5.25
N VAL A 74 10.99 -1.31 -5.75
CA VAL A 74 10.50 -0.24 -4.90
C VAL A 74 9.43 -0.71 -3.92
N PHE A 75 8.56 -1.65 -4.31
CA PHE A 75 7.56 -2.22 -3.41
C PHE A 75 8.19 -3.12 -2.33
N GLN A 76 9.33 -3.76 -2.63
CA GLN A 76 10.09 -4.51 -1.61
C GLN A 76 10.64 -3.57 -0.54
N ARG A 77 11.12 -2.37 -0.92
CA ARG A 77 11.53 -1.34 0.04
C ARG A 77 10.39 -0.85 0.92
N VAL A 78 9.16 -0.84 0.41
CA VAL A 78 7.98 -0.54 1.22
C VAL A 78 7.72 -1.62 2.27
N ILE A 79 7.92 -2.91 1.93
CA ILE A 79 7.85 -4.00 2.91
C ILE A 79 8.91 -3.81 4.00
N ASP A 80 10.16 -3.50 3.62
CA ASP A 80 11.23 -3.21 4.59
C ASP A 80 10.82 -2.08 5.55
N ARG A 81 10.23 -0.99 5.02
CA ARG A 81 9.71 0.12 5.82
C ARG A 81 8.57 -0.29 6.77
N ILE A 82 7.64 -1.10 6.30
CA ILE A 82 6.47 -1.54 7.09
C ILE A 82 6.92 -2.43 8.25
N LEU A 83 7.82 -3.38 7.97
CA LEU A 83 8.29 -4.36 8.97
C LEU A 83 9.36 -3.78 9.89
N ASN A 84 10.15 -2.81 9.42
CA ASN A 84 11.17 -2.11 10.19
C ASN A 84 10.90 -0.59 10.22
N PRO A 85 10.24 -0.07 11.27
CA PRO A 85 9.95 1.36 11.42
C PRO A 85 11.16 2.28 11.51
N GLU A 86 12.37 1.75 11.72
CA GLU A 86 13.61 2.54 11.70
C GLU A 86 14.17 2.67 10.28
N PHE A 87 13.78 1.79 9.35
CA PHE A 87 14.18 1.89 7.95
C PHE A 87 13.49 3.09 7.31
N GLN A 88 14.23 4.09 6.85
CA GLN A 88 13.67 5.30 6.23
C GLN A 88 13.78 5.21 4.70
N LEU A 89 12.69 5.54 4.01
CA LEU A 89 12.70 5.66 2.56
C LEU A 89 13.35 7.00 2.17
N SER A 90 14.36 6.95 1.30
CA SER A 90 14.88 8.15 0.65
C SER A 90 13.83 8.78 -0.28
N GLU A 91 13.97 10.08 -0.58
CA GLU A 91 13.09 10.75 -1.57
C GLU A 91 13.07 10.03 -2.93
N VAL A 92 14.20 9.47 -3.36
CA VAL A 92 14.29 8.69 -4.61
C VAL A 92 13.41 7.44 -4.55
N HIS A 93 13.31 6.79 -3.39
CA HIS A 93 12.41 5.64 -3.22
C HIS A 93 10.94 6.09 -3.27
N VAL A 94 10.61 7.21 -2.63
CA VAL A 94 9.25 7.78 -2.65
C VAL A 94 8.85 8.15 -4.08
N GLU A 95 9.72 8.80 -4.84
CA GLU A 95 9.48 9.16 -6.24
C GLU A 95 9.28 7.93 -7.13
N ARG A 96 10.20 6.95 -7.03
CA ARG A 96 10.06 5.68 -7.76
C ARG A 96 8.74 5.00 -7.42
N PHE A 97 8.32 4.98 -6.16
CA PHE A 97 7.08 4.33 -5.74
C PHE A 97 5.86 4.93 -6.45
N TYR A 98 5.74 6.26 -6.43
CA TYR A 98 4.62 6.94 -7.07
C TYR A 98 4.69 6.86 -8.61
N SER A 99 5.89 6.88 -9.19
CA SER A 99 6.07 6.67 -10.63
C SER A 99 5.62 5.28 -11.06
N GLU A 100 5.99 4.23 -10.31
CA GLU A 100 5.60 2.85 -10.61
C GLU A 100 4.10 2.62 -10.36
N LEU A 101 3.51 3.23 -9.34
CA LEU A 101 2.05 3.22 -9.16
C LEU A 101 1.32 3.88 -10.33
N LYS A 102 1.77 5.07 -10.77
CA LYS A 102 1.21 5.74 -11.95
C LYS A 102 1.34 4.89 -13.21
N LYS A 103 2.43 4.14 -13.35
CA LYS A 103 2.64 3.19 -14.44
C LYS A 103 1.68 2.00 -14.35
N LEU A 104 1.48 1.45 -13.15
CA LEU A 104 0.49 0.40 -12.90
C LEU A 104 -0.93 0.86 -13.21
N GLU A 105 -1.32 2.08 -12.84
CA GLU A 105 -2.62 2.67 -13.17
C GLU A 105 -2.84 2.86 -14.69
N LYS A 106 -1.76 3.13 -15.42
CA LYS A 106 -1.81 3.18 -16.88
C LYS A 106 -2.03 1.77 -17.45
N PHE A 107 -1.32 0.78 -16.91
CA PHE A 107 -1.44 -0.60 -17.36
C PHE A 107 -2.72 -1.27 -16.89
N SER A 108 -3.28 -0.92 -15.74
CA SER A 108 -4.56 -1.46 -15.26
C SER A 108 -5.65 -1.19 -16.28
N ARG A 109 -5.74 0.01 -16.83
CA ARG A 109 -6.67 0.35 -17.91
C ARG A 109 -6.47 -0.49 -19.18
N THR A 110 -5.23 -0.87 -19.49
CA THR A 110 -4.91 -1.72 -20.64
C THR A 110 -5.20 -3.20 -20.36
N VAL A 111 -4.91 -3.65 -19.15
CA VAL A 111 -5.00 -5.05 -18.72
C VAL A 111 -6.42 -5.42 -18.26
N GLU A 112 -7.21 -4.47 -17.75
CA GLU A 112 -8.63 -4.65 -17.38
C GLU A 112 -9.46 -5.14 -18.56
N ALA A 113 -9.09 -4.78 -19.79
CA ALA A 113 -9.73 -5.29 -21.00
C ALA A 113 -9.50 -6.81 -21.20
N ILE A 114 -8.53 -7.41 -20.52
CA ILE A 114 -8.02 -8.77 -20.74
C ILE A 114 -8.04 -9.61 -19.44
N SER A 115 -8.09 -8.97 -18.27
CA SER A 115 -7.85 -9.60 -16.97
C SER A 115 -8.50 -8.82 -15.83
N THR A 116 -8.96 -9.53 -14.80
CA THR A 116 -9.59 -8.95 -13.59
C THR A 116 -8.58 -8.54 -12.51
N ILE A 117 -7.31 -8.32 -12.86
CA ILE A 117 -6.29 -7.92 -11.87
C ILE A 117 -6.54 -6.47 -11.43
N GLN A 118 -6.83 -6.29 -10.15
CA GLN A 118 -6.91 -4.98 -9.51
C GLN A 118 -5.63 -4.69 -8.72
N PHE A 119 -5.13 -3.46 -8.83
CA PHE A 119 -3.98 -2.97 -8.07
C PHE A 119 -4.50 -2.03 -6.99
N ASN A 120 -4.83 -2.59 -5.82
CA ASN A 120 -5.31 -1.78 -4.70
C ASN A 120 -4.26 -1.83 -3.60
N LEU A 121 -3.76 -0.66 -3.22
CA LEU A 121 -3.08 -0.43 -1.95
C LEU A 121 -3.99 0.42 -1.07
N THR A 122 -4.00 0.13 0.22
CA THR A 122 -4.66 0.98 1.20
C THR A 122 -3.90 2.29 1.37
N SER A 123 -4.64 3.38 1.64
CA SER A 123 -4.03 4.70 1.91
C SER A 123 -3.03 4.67 3.07
N ARG A 124 -3.15 3.70 3.98
CA ARG A 124 -2.20 3.47 5.07
C ARG A 124 -0.80 3.10 4.59
N ILE A 125 -0.70 2.26 3.56
CA ILE A 125 0.59 1.90 2.95
C ILE A 125 1.20 3.12 2.29
N GLU A 126 0.39 3.88 1.55
CA GLU A 126 0.84 5.11 0.90
C GLU A 126 1.32 6.16 1.92
N TYR A 127 0.63 6.31 3.06
CA TYR A 127 1.05 7.19 4.14
C TYR A 127 2.35 6.72 4.81
N THR A 128 2.54 5.41 4.91
CA THR A 128 3.81 4.83 5.37
C THR A 128 4.95 5.18 4.42
N VAL A 129 4.69 5.19 3.10
CA VAL A 129 5.67 5.64 2.09
C VAL A 129 6.00 7.12 2.22
N LEU A 130 5.02 7.95 2.58
CA LEU A 130 5.21 9.37 2.87
C LEU A 130 5.98 9.64 4.18
N GLY A 131 6.36 8.60 4.91
CA GLY A 131 7.20 8.67 6.11
C GLY A 131 6.42 8.69 7.43
N LEU A 132 5.08 8.62 7.39
CA LEU A 132 4.28 8.64 8.60
C LEU A 132 4.46 7.33 9.39
N SER A 133 4.54 7.47 10.71
CA SER A 133 4.45 6.32 11.61
C SER A 133 3.01 5.82 11.73
N TYR A 134 2.87 4.56 12.11
CA TYR A 134 1.56 3.94 12.32
C TYR A 134 0.71 4.70 13.36
N LYS A 135 1.35 5.23 14.40
CA LYS A 135 0.70 6.07 15.43
C LYS A 135 0.16 7.38 14.85
N GLU A 136 0.89 8.01 13.93
CA GLU A 136 0.44 9.24 13.26
C GLU A 136 -0.73 8.95 12.31
N ILE A 137 -0.67 7.86 11.56
CA ILE A 137 -1.76 7.44 10.67
C ILE A 137 -3.06 7.19 11.46
N ILE A 138 -2.97 6.50 12.61
CA ILE A 138 -4.14 6.31 13.50
C ILE A 138 -4.67 7.65 14.00
N LYS A 139 -3.79 8.57 14.40
CA LYS A 139 -4.21 9.90 14.88
C LYS A 139 -4.93 10.68 13.80
N ILE A 140 -4.37 10.78 12.60
CA ILE A 140 -4.98 11.48 11.46
C ILE A 140 -6.39 10.95 11.21
N ARG A 141 -6.54 9.62 11.09
CA ARG A 141 -7.84 8.98 10.84
C ARG A 141 -8.87 9.18 11.96
N LYS A 142 -8.43 9.34 13.21
CA LYS A 142 -9.31 9.62 14.35
C LYS A 142 -9.66 11.12 14.48
N SER A 143 -8.75 12.00 14.08
CA SER A 143 -8.90 13.46 14.21
C SER A 143 -9.64 14.10 13.05
N THR A 144 -9.61 13.50 11.86
CA THR A 144 -10.42 13.96 10.73
C THR A 144 -11.84 13.46 10.92
N SER A 145 -12.80 14.37 11.08
CA SER A 145 -14.20 14.07 10.81
C SER A 145 -14.30 13.50 9.39
N ASN A 146 -14.83 12.28 9.23
CA ASN A 146 -15.22 11.69 7.94
C ASN A 146 -14.16 11.60 6.81
N GLY A 147 -12.86 11.51 7.10
CA GLY A 147 -11.87 11.16 6.06
C GLY A 147 -11.42 12.31 5.15
N ASP A 148 -11.56 13.57 5.59
CA ASP A 148 -11.12 14.76 4.86
C ASP A 148 -9.67 14.66 4.33
N PHE A 149 -8.77 14.04 5.10
CA PHE A 149 -7.41 13.80 4.66
C PHE A 149 -7.31 12.77 3.52
N ASP A 150 -8.05 11.66 3.63
CA ASP A 150 -8.09 10.65 2.57
C ASP A 150 -8.67 11.24 1.28
N GLU A 151 -9.69 12.10 1.38
CA GLU A 151 -10.28 12.78 0.21
C GLU A 151 -9.30 13.77 -0.44
N ALA A 152 -8.65 14.62 0.35
CA ALA A 152 -7.66 15.56 -0.17
C ALA A 152 -6.46 14.85 -0.80
N TYR A 153 -5.95 13.81 -0.14
CA TYR A 153 -4.90 12.95 -0.69
C TYR A 153 -5.33 12.33 -2.01
N PHE A 154 -6.52 11.74 -2.06
CA PHE A 154 -7.07 11.13 -3.28
C PHE A 154 -7.16 12.13 -4.43
N ASN A 155 -7.62 13.36 -4.16
CA ASN A 155 -7.69 14.42 -5.17
C ASN A 155 -6.31 14.78 -5.74
N PHE A 156 -5.29 14.90 -4.89
CA PHE A 156 -3.91 15.15 -5.34
C PHE A 156 -3.34 13.97 -6.12
N TYR A 157 -3.55 12.74 -5.65
CA TYR A 157 -3.09 11.53 -6.30
C TYR A 157 -3.73 11.34 -7.69
N VAL A 158 -5.04 11.54 -7.81
CA VAL A 158 -5.75 11.47 -9.10
C VAL A 158 -5.21 12.51 -10.07
N ALA A 159 -4.98 13.75 -9.62
CA ALA A 159 -4.39 14.79 -10.47
C ALA A 159 -2.98 14.39 -10.98
N TYR A 160 -2.17 13.78 -10.11
CA TYR A 160 -0.83 13.28 -10.48
C TYR A 160 -0.88 12.13 -11.49
N VAL A 161 -1.70 11.10 -11.21
CA VAL A 161 -1.85 9.93 -12.08
C VAL A 161 -2.38 10.32 -13.45
N GLN A 162 -3.32 11.27 -13.52
CA GLN A 162 -3.87 11.80 -14.77
C GLN A 162 -2.91 12.75 -15.51
N GLY A 163 -1.72 13.05 -14.96
CA GLY A 163 -0.75 13.96 -15.57
C GLY A 163 -1.15 15.44 -15.53
N ARG A 164 -2.14 15.80 -14.71
CA ARG A 164 -2.54 17.19 -14.45
C ARG A 164 -1.65 17.87 -13.40
N MET A 165 -0.81 17.09 -12.71
CA MET A 165 0.08 17.52 -11.65
C MET A 165 1.41 16.77 -11.76
N GLU A 166 2.53 17.51 -11.71
CA GLU A 166 3.88 16.95 -11.63
C GLU A 166 4.15 16.35 -10.25
N TYR A 167 5.08 15.39 -10.17
CA TYR A 167 5.43 14.70 -8.91
C TYR A 167 5.81 15.68 -7.79
N SER A 168 6.66 16.67 -8.09
CA SER A 168 7.12 17.65 -7.10
C SER A 168 5.95 18.45 -6.49
N LYS A 169 4.98 18.85 -7.33
CA LYS A 169 3.78 19.56 -6.88
C LYS A 169 2.86 18.65 -6.08
N PHE A 170 2.71 17.40 -6.50
CA PHE A 170 1.94 16.38 -5.78
C PHE A 170 2.48 16.17 -4.36
N ILE A 171 3.77 15.84 -4.22
CA ILE A 171 4.38 15.61 -2.91
C ILE A 171 4.35 16.87 -2.06
N TYR A 172 4.62 18.05 -2.64
CA TYR A 172 4.52 19.31 -1.90
C TYR A 172 3.11 19.55 -1.35
N SER A 173 2.06 19.34 -2.16
CA SER A 173 0.66 19.51 -1.76
C SER A 173 0.29 18.55 -0.63
N VAL A 174 0.66 17.27 -0.76
CA VAL A 174 0.38 16.26 0.28
C VAL A 174 1.10 16.60 1.59
N ARG A 175 2.40 16.89 1.55
CA ARG A 175 3.19 17.25 2.75
C ARG A 175 2.72 18.54 3.40
N SER A 176 2.35 19.54 2.60
CA SER A 176 1.79 20.79 3.12
C SER A 176 0.46 20.56 3.83
N TYR A 177 -0.39 19.70 3.27
CA TYR A 177 -1.67 19.36 3.88
C TYR A 177 -1.47 18.54 5.17
N LEU A 178 -0.57 17.57 5.17
CA LEU A 178 -0.15 16.86 6.39
C LEU A 178 0.33 17.80 7.50
N ALA A 179 1.16 18.79 7.16
CA ALA A 179 1.65 19.77 8.13
C ALA A 179 0.52 20.60 8.78
N THR A 180 -0.60 20.81 8.08
CA THR A 180 -1.78 21.47 8.69
C THR A 180 -2.44 20.58 9.76
N PHE A 181 -2.52 19.26 9.53
CA PHE A 181 -3.02 18.31 10.52
C PHE A 181 -2.09 18.15 11.71
N GLU A 182 -0.77 18.15 11.50
CA GLU A 182 0.17 18.09 12.62
C GLU A 182 0.04 19.29 13.56
N LYS A 183 -0.24 20.48 13.03
CA LYS A 183 -0.48 21.68 13.85
C LYS A 183 -1.76 21.53 14.69
N ILE A 184 -2.83 21.02 14.09
CA ILE A 184 -4.10 20.74 14.75
C ILE A 184 -3.92 19.66 15.84
N LEU A 185 -3.17 18.60 15.54
CA LEU A 185 -2.90 17.48 16.46
C LEU A 185 -1.98 17.84 17.62
N LYS A 186 -1.13 18.87 17.47
CA LYS A 186 -0.23 19.36 18.52
C LYS A 186 -0.85 20.46 19.40
N GLY A 187 -2.12 20.83 19.17
CA GLY A 187 -2.89 21.71 20.06
C GLY A 187 -2.54 23.19 19.95
N ASN A 188 -2.42 23.71 18.72
CA ASN A 188 -2.49 25.16 18.43
C ASN A 188 -3.78 25.47 17.68
#